data_AF-A0A8X7U706-F1
#
_entry.id   AF-A0A8X7U706-F1
#
_cell.length_a   1.000
_cell.length_b   1.000
_cell.length_c   1.000
_cell.angle_alpha   90.00
_cell.angle_beta   90.00
_cell.angle_gamma   90.00
#
_symmetry.space_group_name_H-M   'P 1'
#
loop_
_entity.id
_entity.type
_entity.pdbx_description
1 polymer ?
#
loop_
_entity_poly.entity_id
_entity_poly.type
_entity_poly.pdbx_seq_one_letter_code
_entity_poly.pdbx_strand_id
1 'polypeptide(L)'
;MAKWSIVKRITVYGGSFTSMKHMVLAPAECSFSAMHSLIDTGGGEALKKTAENSDSGSKSISRIDYTNLVEKYRRDGNLSAAYDLLHSLQDKNICLPVSVFNNLLAAAGEQNDMKLSCRAFRVMLFRAGTPLSWDCYLNLARAFINTDDCFHLLSLLKEVSESSLPCRLIVINRTILAFAESRQIVKVLMILEEMKEWECKPDVITYNSMLSLLSSMKEVCDVSLNIITYNTVLNGMRKACRFDMCLVLYEEMVQCGIEPDLLSYTAVIDSLGRSGNTKAALRLFDEMKQREIRPSVYVYRALIDCLKKSGEFQRALQVSDELKNTSTLDLAGPQDFKRHLRPHIR
;
A
#
# COMPACT_ATOMS: atom_id res chain seq x y z
N MET A 1 -38.44 14.10 30.37
CA MET A 1 -39.59 13.31 30.85
C MET A 1 -40.18 12.59 29.64
N ALA A 2 -39.72 11.38 29.32
CA ALA A 2 -40.23 10.09 29.81
C ALA A 2 -41.68 9.82 29.39
N LYS A 3 -41.89 8.79 28.55
CA LYS A 3 -42.83 7.68 28.85
C LYS A 3 -42.69 6.50 27.88
N TRP A 4 -42.26 5.37 28.46
CA TRP A 4 -42.54 3.99 28.07
C TRP A 4 -44.04 3.65 28.06
N SER A 5 -44.44 2.58 27.34
CA SER A 5 -45.30 1.43 27.77
C SER A 5 -45.88 0.72 26.51
N ILE A 6 -45.56 -0.53 26.13
CA ILE A 6 -45.85 -1.87 26.69
C ILE A 6 -47.32 -2.35 26.51
N VAL A 7 -47.49 -3.29 25.55
CA VAL A 7 -48.23 -4.59 25.52
C VAL A 7 -49.77 -4.70 25.66
N LYS A 8 -50.38 -5.45 24.70
CA LYS A 8 -51.45 -6.49 24.81
C LYS A 8 -51.39 -7.36 23.52
N ARG A 9 -51.07 -8.67 23.43
CA ARG A 9 -51.52 -10.00 23.95
C ARG A 9 -52.85 -10.60 23.38
N ILE A 10 -52.70 -11.75 22.67
CA ILE A 10 -53.53 -13.00 22.59
C ILE A 10 -54.74 -12.96 21.59
N THR A 11 -55.02 -13.94 20.69
CA THR A 11 -55.38 -15.40 20.82
C THR A 11 -55.19 -16.16 19.46
N VAL A 12 -54.50 -17.32 19.31
CA VAL A 12 -54.80 -18.79 19.52
C VAL A 12 -55.35 -19.58 18.29
N TYR A 13 -54.81 -20.82 18.13
CA TYR A 13 -55.05 -21.97 17.21
C TYR A 13 -54.18 -22.00 15.94
N GLY A 14 -53.36 -23.02 15.62
CA GLY A 14 -53.04 -24.33 16.20
C GLY A 14 -52.29 -25.16 15.13
N GLY A 15 -51.30 -25.98 15.52
CA GLY A 15 -50.70 -27.00 14.64
C GLY A 15 -49.17 -27.04 14.60
N SER A 16 -48.58 -27.93 15.41
CA SER A 16 -47.21 -28.45 15.27
C SER A 16 -47.12 -29.41 14.08
N PHE A 17 -46.00 -29.43 13.34
CA PHE A 17 -45.20 -30.64 13.08
C PHE A 17 -43.94 -30.30 12.27
N THR A 18 -42.81 -30.82 12.75
CA THR A 18 -41.51 -30.96 12.09
C THR A 18 -41.57 -32.02 10.98
N SER A 19 -40.99 -31.77 9.79
CA SER A 19 -40.06 -32.68 9.06
C SER A 19 -39.86 -32.29 7.58
N MET A 20 -38.58 -32.20 7.20
CA MET A 20 -37.91 -32.41 5.90
C MET A 20 -38.63 -32.51 4.54
N LYS A 21 -37.96 -31.84 3.57
CA LYS A 21 -37.53 -32.29 2.22
C LYS A 21 -38.42 -32.00 0.99
N HIS A 22 -37.78 -31.24 0.09
CA HIS A 22 -37.90 -31.15 -1.38
C HIS A 22 -39.22 -30.67 -1.99
N MET A 23 -39.16 -29.46 -2.57
CA MET A 23 -39.65 -29.28 -3.94
C MET A 23 -38.78 -28.27 -4.69
N VAL A 24 -38.14 -28.79 -5.74
CA VAL A 24 -37.36 -28.09 -6.75
C VAL A 24 -38.32 -27.20 -7.54
N LEU A 25 -38.06 -25.89 -7.62
CA LEU A 25 -38.58 -25.04 -8.68
C LEU A 25 -37.43 -24.17 -9.20
N ALA A 26 -37.07 -24.43 -10.45
CA ALA A 26 -36.05 -23.74 -11.21
C ALA A 26 -36.37 -22.24 -11.36
N PRO A 27 -35.38 -21.33 -11.34
CA PRO A 27 -35.61 -19.98 -11.81
C PRO A 27 -35.65 -19.97 -13.35
N ALA A 28 -36.67 -19.30 -13.89
CA ALA A 28 -36.78 -19.02 -15.32
C ALA A 28 -35.51 -18.33 -15.81
N GLU A 29 -34.79 -19.01 -16.71
CA GLU A 29 -33.63 -18.47 -17.39
C GLU A 29 -34.08 -17.33 -18.31
N CYS A 30 -33.66 -16.10 -18.00
CA CYS A 30 -33.62 -15.05 -19.01
C CYS A 30 -32.54 -15.48 -20.00
N SER A 31 -32.94 -15.86 -21.22
CA SER A 31 -32.04 -16.42 -22.22
C SER A 31 -30.90 -15.45 -22.53
N PHE A 32 -29.70 -16.01 -22.74
CA PHE A 32 -28.46 -15.25 -22.92
C PHE A 32 -28.53 -14.27 -24.12
N SER A 33 -29.38 -14.55 -25.10
CA SER A 33 -29.70 -13.67 -26.23
C SER A 33 -30.48 -12.42 -25.81
N ALA A 34 -31.29 -12.47 -24.76
CA ALA A 34 -32.04 -11.33 -24.24
C ALA A 34 -31.12 -10.32 -23.53
N MET A 35 -30.10 -10.78 -22.78
CA MET A 35 -29.09 -9.88 -22.21
C MET A 35 -28.22 -9.22 -23.29
N HIS A 36 -27.92 -9.93 -24.39
CA HIS A 36 -27.24 -9.35 -25.54
C HIS A 36 -28.14 -8.42 -26.38
N SER A 37 -29.44 -8.71 -26.54
CA SER A 37 -30.37 -7.81 -27.26
C SER A 37 -30.71 -6.55 -26.47
N LEU A 38 -30.60 -6.59 -25.13
CA LEU A 38 -30.70 -5.42 -24.26
C LEU A 38 -29.54 -4.42 -24.44
N ILE A 39 -28.46 -4.82 -25.14
CA ILE A 39 -27.32 -3.98 -25.50
C ILE A 39 -27.65 -3.06 -26.70
N ASP A 40 -28.55 -3.48 -27.60
CA ASP A 40 -28.87 -2.72 -28.83
C ASP A 40 -30.07 -1.77 -28.67
N THR A 41 -30.91 -1.94 -27.66
CA THR A 41 -32.06 -1.06 -27.41
C THR A 41 -32.08 -0.59 -25.96
N GLY A 42 -31.33 0.46 -25.64
CA GLY A 42 -31.61 1.29 -24.46
C GLY A 42 -31.81 0.56 -23.13
N GLY A 43 -30.94 -0.41 -22.79
CA GLY A 43 -31.11 -1.35 -21.66
C GLY A 43 -31.28 -0.77 -20.24
N GLY A 44 -31.35 0.55 -20.06
CA GLY A 44 -31.68 1.17 -18.77
C GLY A 44 -33.18 1.11 -18.43
N GLU A 45 -34.07 1.17 -19.42
CA GLU A 45 -35.52 1.30 -19.19
C GLU A 45 -36.22 -0.05 -18.92
N ALA A 46 -35.71 -1.14 -19.51
CA ALA A 46 -36.20 -2.50 -19.27
C ALA A 46 -35.79 -3.06 -17.90
N LEU A 47 -34.59 -2.70 -17.42
CA LEU A 47 -34.14 -3.00 -16.05
C LEU A 47 -34.94 -2.21 -15.00
N LYS A 48 -35.44 -1.01 -15.37
CA LYS A 48 -36.32 -0.19 -14.52
C LYS A 48 -37.75 -0.74 -14.45
N LYS A 49 -38.32 -1.17 -15.59
CA LYS A 49 -39.65 -1.82 -15.65
C LYS A 49 -39.71 -3.17 -14.94
N THR A 50 -38.60 -3.93 -14.93
CA THR A 50 -38.51 -5.17 -14.14
C THR A 50 -38.39 -4.90 -12.64
N ALA A 51 -37.89 -3.73 -12.24
CA ALA A 51 -37.88 -3.27 -10.85
C ALA A 51 -39.22 -2.67 -10.38
N GLU A 52 -40.00 -2.05 -11.28
CA GLU A 52 -41.28 -1.41 -10.95
C GLU A 52 -42.47 -2.39 -10.92
N ASN A 53 -42.37 -3.57 -11.53
CA ASN A 53 -43.45 -4.58 -11.55
C ASN A 53 -43.44 -5.56 -10.35
N SER A 54 -42.51 -5.43 -9.41
CA SER A 54 -42.50 -6.23 -8.17
C SER A 54 -43.22 -5.50 -7.05
N ASP A 55 -44.55 -5.43 -7.15
CA ASP A 55 -45.41 -4.76 -6.18
C ASP A 55 -45.77 -5.72 -5.04
N SER A 56 -44.85 -5.88 -4.08
CA SER A 56 -45.14 -6.16 -2.67
C SER A 56 -43.86 -6.04 -1.84
N GLY A 57 -43.99 -5.41 -0.67
CA GLY A 57 -42.90 -4.86 0.13
C GLY A 57 -41.68 -5.74 0.35
N SER A 58 -40.50 -5.12 0.22
CA SER A 58 -39.23 -5.56 0.82
C SER A 58 -38.88 -7.04 0.60
N LYS A 59 -38.59 -7.45 -0.64
CA LYS A 59 -37.76 -8.62 -0.94
C LYS A 59 -37.38 -8.63 -2.43
N SER A 60 -36.15 -9.05 -2.71
CA SER A 60 -35.58 -9.46 -4.02
C SER A 60 -35.24 -8.43 -5.11
N ILE A 61 -34.56 -7.32 -4.77
CA ILE A 61 -33.67 -6.61 -5.73
C ILE A 61 -32.25 -7.25 -5.75
N SER A 62 -32.04 -8.31 -4.97
CA SER A 62 -30.74 -8.94 -4.70
C SER A 62 -30.29 -10.01 -5.70
N ARG A 63 -30.83 -10.08 -6.93
CA ARG A 63 -30.55 -11.24 -7.80
C ARG A 63 -30.48 -10.96 -9.30
N ILE A 64 -29.88 -9.83 -9.70
CA ILE A 64 -29.02 -9.92 -10.88
C ILE A 64 -27.69 -10.44 -10.34
N ASP A 65 -27.39 -11.70 -10.65
CA ASP A 65 -26.21 -12.39 -10.13
C ASP A 65 -24.98 -11.90 -10.90
N TYR A 66 -24.60 -10.63 -10.70
CA TYR A 66 -23.46 -9.99 -11.36
C TYR A 66 -22.15 -10.77 -11.13
N THR A 67 -22.08 -11.58 -10.07
CA THR A 67 -21.00 -12.53 -9.84
C THR A 67 -20.95 -13.61 -10.92
N ASN A 68 -22.09 -14.18 -11.33
CA ASN A 68 -22.15 -15.14 -12.44
C ASN A 68 -21.81 -14.50 -13.79
N LEU A 69 -22.13 -13.21 -13.95
CA LEU A 69 -21.77 -12.43 -15.14
C LEU A 69 -20.25 -12.31 -15.26
N VAL A 70 -19.57 -11.84 -14.19
CA VAL A 70 -18.10 -11.71 -14.17
C VAL A 70 -17.44 -13.08 -14.39
N GLU A 71 -17.94 -14.13 -13.75
CA GLU A 71 -17.41 -15.49 -13.91
C GLU A 71 -17.57 -16.03 -15.33
N LYS A 72 -18.66 -15.68 -16.02
CA LYS A 72 -18.83 -16.05 -17.43
C LYS A 72 -17.84 -15.30 -18.32
N TYR A 73 -17.75 -13.97 -18.20
CA TYR A 73 -16.78 -13.20 -19.00
C TYR A 73 -15.33 -13.61 -18.71
N ARG A 74 -15.05 -14.09 -17.49
CA ARG A 74 -13.77 -14.71 -17.15
C ARG A 74 -13.52 -15.97 -17.97
N ARG A 75 -14.51 -16.87 -18.09
CA ARG A 75 -14.43 -18.10 -18.92
C ARG A 75 -14.31 -17.79 -20.41
N ASP A 76 -15.00 -16.74 -20.86
CA ASP A 76 -14.98 -16.28 -22.25
C ASP A 76 -13.71 -15.46 -22.58
N GLY A 77 -12.83 -15.20 -21.60
CA GLY A 77 -11.57 -14.47 -21.77
C GLY A 77 -11.72 -12.99 -22.10
N ASN A 78 -12.90 -12.39 -21.87
CA ASN A 78 -13.22 -11.03 -22.26
C ASN A 78 -13.61 -10.16 -21.04
N LEU A 79 -12.70 -10.06 -20.07
CA LEU A 79 -12.91 -9.26 -18.86
C LEU A 79 -13.05 -7.76 -19.14
N SER A 80 -12.48 -7.24 -20.24
CA SER A 80 -12.66 -5.84 -20.64
C SER A 80 -14.12 -5.53 -20.97
N ALA A 81 -14.81 -6.41 -21.71
CA ALA A 81 -16.23 -6.23 -22.00
C ALA A 81 -17.09 -6.27 -20.73
N ALA A 82 -16.72 -7.11 -19.75
CA ALA A 82 -17.37 -7.12 -18.44
C ALA A 82 -17.21 -5.78 -17.72
N TYR A 83 -16.00 -5.21 -17.73
CA TYR A 83 -15.76 -3.88 -17.17
C TYR A 83 -16.59 -2.80 -17.87
N ASP A 84 -16.59 -2.76 -19.20
CA ASP A 84 -17.32 -1.74 -19.96
C ASP A 84 -18.83 -1.82 -19.69
N LEU A 85 -19.37 -3.03 -19.59
CA LEU A 85 -20.77 -3.26 -19.21
C LEU A 85 -21.05 -2.76 -17.79
N LEU A 86 -20.24 -3.15 -16.80
CA LEU A 86 -20.42 -2.71 -15.41
C LEU A 86 -20.28 -1.19 -15.27
N HIS A 87 -19.33 -0.58 -15.97
CA HIS A 87 -19.16 0.87 -16.01
C HIS A 87 -20.36 1.56 -16.67
N SER A 88 -20.87 1.04 -17.77
CA SER A 88 -22.05 1.60 -18.45
C SER A 88 -23.32 1.53 -17.60
N LEU A 89 -23.48 0.47 -16.79
CA LEU A 89 -24.58 0.34 -15.84
C LEU A 89 -24.42 1.35 -14.69
N GLN A 90 -23.18 1.59 -14.26
CA GLN A 90 -22.86 2.57 -13.24
C GLN A 90 -23.08 4.02 -13.72
N ASP A 91 -22.79 4.33 -14.99
CA ASP A 91 -23.08 5.63 -15.62
C ASP A 91 -24.58 5.90 -15.71
N LYS A 92 -25.38 4.83 -15.80
CA LYS A 92 -26.85 4.88 -15.71
C LYS A 92 -27.37 4.96 -14.27
N ASN A 93 -26.51 5.29 -13.29
CA ASN A 93 -26.81 5.40 -11.86
C ASN A 93 -27.37 4.13 -11.21
N ILE A 94 -27.03 2.94 -11.74
CA ILE A 94 -27.36 1.68 -11.09
C ILE A 94 -26.33 1.43 -9.97
N CYS A 95 -26.82 1.26 -8.73
CA CYS A 95 -25.97 0.95 -7.58
C CYS A 95 -25.43 -0.48 -7.67
N LEU A 96 -24.16 -0.60 -8.08
CA LEU A 96 -23.44 -1.87 -8.08
C LEU A 96 -22.68 -2.04 -6.74
N PRO A 97 -22.80 -3.21 -6.08
CA PRO A 97 -21.99 -3.51 -4.90
C PRO A 97 -20.49 -3.52 -5.22
N VAL A 98 -19.66 -3.04 -4.28
CA VAL A 98 -18.19 -3.06 -4.36
C VAL A 98 -17.66 -4.49 -4.59
N SER A 99 -18.37 -5.52 -4.12
CA SER A 99 -18.02 -6.93 -4.32
C SER A 99 -17.99 -7.35 -5.79
N VAL A 100 -18.81 -6.76 -6.65
CA VAL A 100 -18.84 -7.09 -8.09
C VAL A 100 -17.53 -6.65 -8.76
N PHE A 101 -17.06 -5.44 -8.45
CA PHE A 101 -15.76 -4.95 -8.93
C PHE A 101 -14.59 -5.68 -8.27
N ASN A 102 -14.71 -6.12 -7.02
CA ASN A 102 -13.68 -6.96 -6.40
C ASN A 102 -13.54 -8.33 -7.09
N ASN A 103 -14.65 -8.95 -7.52
CA ASN A 103 -14.61 -10.19 -8.29
C ASN A 103 -13.96 -9.97 -9.66
N LEU A 104 -14.26 -8.83 -10.32
CA LEU A 104 -13.59 -8.44 -11.56
C LEU A 104 -12.09 -8.22 -11.34
N LEU A 105 -11.71 -7.56 -10.25
CA LEU A 105 -10.32 -7.33 -9.86
C LEU A 105 -9.58 -8.65 -9.60
N ALA A 106 -10.21 -9.59 -8.90
CA ALA A 106 -9.65 -10.93 -8.67
C ALA A 106 -9.43 -11.67 -9.99
N ALA A 107 -10.43 -11.67 -10.88
CA ALA A 107 -10.35 -12.30 -12.19
C ALA A 107 -9.28 -11.64 -13.09
N ALA A 108 -9.18 -10.31 -13.08
CA ALA A 108 -8.15 -9.58 -13.81
C ALA A 108 -6.75 -9.88 -13.26
N GLY A 109 -6.63 -10.03 -11.94
CA GLY A 109 -5.37 -10.42 -11.30
C GLY A 109 -4.90 -11.82 -11.68
N GLU A 110 -5.80 -12.79 -11.77
CA GLU A 110 -5.48 -14.15 -12.26
C GLU A 110 -5.01 -14.17 -13.72
N GLN A 111 -5.57 -13.28 -14.55
CA GLN A 111 -5.17 -13.13 -15.95
C GLN A 111 -3.94 -12.22 -16.14
N ASN A 112 -3.33 -11.73 -15.05
CA ASN A 112 -2.25 -10.74 -15.05
C ASN A 112 -2.57 -9.46 -15.85
N ASP A 113 -3.86 -9.08 -15.95
CA ASP A 113 -4.27 -7.84 -16.59
C ASP A 113 -4.16 -6.69 -15.57
N MET A 114 -2.95 -6.13 -15.47
CA MET A 114 -2.66 -5.02 -14.56
C MET A 114 -3.46 -3.75 -14.89
N LYS A 115 -3.77 -3.51 -16.18
CA LYS A 115 -4.48 -2.29 -16.60
C LYS A 115 -5.93 -2.35 -16.13
N LEU A 116 -6.57 -3.48 -16.36
CA LEU A 116 -7.94 -3.71 -15.93
C LEU A 116 -8.03 -3.73 -14.40
N SER A 117 -7.05 -4.33 -13.73
CA SER A 117 -6.96 -4.34 -12.27
C SER A 117 -6.88 -2.93 -11.69
N CYS A 118 -6.01 -2.06 -12.23
CA CYS A 118 -5.96 -0.66 -11.82
C CYS A 118 -7.28 0.09 -12.08
N ARG A 119 -7.93 -0.15 -13.22
CA ARG A 119 -9.23 0.49 -13.54
C ARG A 119 -10.34 0.05 -12.58
N ALA A 120 -10.48 -1.24 -12.34
CA ALA A 120 -11.46 -1.79 -11.40
C ALA A 120 -11.24 -1.24 -9.98
N PHE A 121 -9.98 -1.25 -9.52
CA PHE A 121 -9.63 -0.72 -8.21
C PHE A 121 -9.86 0.80 -8.10
N ARG A 122 -9.57 1.58 -9.14
CA ARG A 122 -9.86 3.02 -9.20
C ARG A 122 -11.35 3.30 -9.01
N VAL A 123 -12.21 2.58 -9.75
CA VAL A 123 -13.68 2.73 -9.63
C VAL A 123 -14.13 2.43 -8.21
N MET A 124 -13.60 1.37 -7.60
CA MET A 124 -13.90 1.02 -6.20
C MET A 124 -13.47 2.14 -5.24
N LEU A 125 -12.27 2.68 -5.38
CA LEU A 125 -11.74 3.72 -4.48
C LEU A 125 -12.56 5.01 -4.47
N PHE A 126 -12.86 5.56 -5.65
CA PHE A 126 -13.49 6.89 -5.74
C PHE A 126 -15.02 6.87 -5.53
N ARG A 127 -15.62 5.68 -5.51
CA ARG A 127 -17.07 5.51 -5.30
C ARG A 127 -17.40 4.83 -3.98
N ALA A 128 -16.46 4.11 -3.38
CA ALA A 128 -16.71 3.52 -2.07
C ALA A 128 -16.84 4.63 -1.04
N GLY A 129 -18.07 4.88 -0.57
CA GLY A 129 -18.33 5.71 0.61
C GLY A 129 -17.81 5.08 1.91
N THR A 130 -17.11 3.95 1.82
CA THR A 130 -16.52 3.20 2.94
C THR A 130 -15.10 2.74 2.57
N PRO A 131 -14.21 2.53 3.54
CA PRO A 131 -12.87 1.98 3.27
C PRO A 131 -12.95 0.61 2.60
N LEU A 132 -12.13 0.37 1.58
CA LEU A 132 -12.06 -0.92 0.91
C LEU A 132 -11.59 -2.04 1.86
N SER A 133 -12.04 -3.27 1.61
CA SER A 133 -11.60 -4.45 2.35
C SER A 133 -10.15 -4.82 2.00
N TRP A 134 -9.49 -5.57 2.88
CA TRP A 134 -8.12 -6.03 2.68
C TRP A 134 -7.95 -6.85 1.39
N ASP A 135 -8.92 -7.71 1.07
CA ASP A 135 -8.90 -8.55 -0.14
C ASP A 135 -8.75 -7.75 -1.44
N CYS A 136 -9.31 -6.53 -1.47
CA CYS A 136 -9.19 -5.65 -2.64
C CYS A 136 -7.71 -5.27 -2.90
N TYR A 137 -6.95 -4.97 -1.83
CA TYR A 137 -5.54 -4.62 -1.93
C TYR A 137 -4.68 -5.83 -2.28
N LEU A 138 -4.99 -7.01 -1.72
CA LEU A 138 -4.29 -8.26 -2.07
C LEU A 138 -4.56 -8.70 -3.51
N ASN A 139 -5.78 -8.52 -4.02
CA ASN A 139 -6.12 -8.81 -5.42
C ASN A 139 -5.37 -7.86 -6.37
N LEU A 140 -5.32 -6.56 -6.02
CA LEU A 140 -4.51 -5.59 -6.76
C LEU A 140 -3.04 -6.02 -6.77
N ALA A 141 -2.46 -6.35 -5.61
CA ALA A 141 -1.07 -6.80 -5.55
C ALA A 141 -0.85 -8.05 -6.42
N ARG A 142 -1.73 -9.05 -6.35
CA ARG A 142 -1.64 -10.27 -7.17
C ARG A 142 -1.54 -9.99 -8.67
N ALA A 143 -2.29 -9.02 -9.18
CA ALA A 143 -2.26 -8.64 -10.59
C ALA A 143 -0.89 -8.17 -11.10
N PHE A 144 -0.02 -7.73 -10.18
CA PHE A 144 1.31 -7.23 -10.52
C PHE A 144 2.42 -8.26 -10.30
N ILE A 145 2.15 -9.46 -9.76
CA ILE A 145 3.21 -10.43 -9.40
C ILE A 145 4.13 -10.75 -10.59
N ASN A 146 3.54 -11.00 -11.76
CA ASN A 146 4.27 -11.41 -12.97
C ASN A 146 4.61 -10.23 -13.91
N THR A 147 4.38 -8.99 -13.48
CA THR A 147 4.58 -7.81 -14.33
C THR A 147 5.74 -6.97 -13.83
N ASP A 148 6.66 -6.61 -14.73
CA ASP A 148 7.74 -5.66 -14.43
C ASP A 148 7.28 -4.20 -14.47
N ASP A 149 6.15 -3.91 -15.14
CA ASP A 149 5.62 -2.56 -15.26
C ASP A 149 4.96 -2.08 -13.96
N CYS A 150 5.45 -0.95 -13.44
CA CYS A 150 4.92 -0.25 -12.27
C CYS A 150 4.25 1.08 -12.64
N PHE A 151 4.32 1.51 -13.90
CA PHE A 151 3.83 2.83 -14.34
C PHE A 151 2.34 3.00 -14.04
N HIS A 152 1.52 1.99 -14.34
CA HIS A 152 0.09 2.03 -14.11
C HIS A 152 -0.28 2.04 -12.62
N LEU A 153 0.54 1.39 -11.79
CA LEU A 153 0.41 1.42 -10.33
C LEU A 153 0.77 2.79 -9.77
N LEU A 154 1.90 3.35 -10.19
CA LEU A 154 2.37 4.67 -9.75
C LEU A 154 1.43 5.79 -10.21
N SER A 155 0.91 5.73 -11.43
CA SER A 155 -0.08 6.67 -11.94
C SER A 155 -1.37 6.65 -11.11
N LEU A 156 -1.85 5.46 -10.75
CA LEU A 156 -3.03 5.30 -9.89
C LEU A 156 -2.78 5.87 -8.49
N LEU A 157 -1.64 5.57 -7.88
CA LEU A 157 -1.31 6.05 -6.53
C LEU A 157 -1.04 7.55 -6.50
N LYS A 158 -0.46 8.12 -7.58
CA LYS A 158 -0.32 9.56 -7.75
C LYS A 158 -1.69 10.25 -7.77
N GLU A 159 -2.65 9.72 -8.54
CA GLU A 159 -4.02 10.23 -8.55
C GLU A 159 -4.66 10.17 -7.16
N VAL A 160 -4.48 9.07 -6.43
CA VAL A 160 -4.95 8.95 -5.03
C VAL A 160 -4.27 10.00 -4.14
N SER A 161 -2.99 10.27 -4.34
CA SER A 161 -2.23 11.24 -3.54
C SER A 161 -2.67 12.70 -3.78
N GLU A 162 -3.03 13.05 -5.01
CA GLU A 162 -3.50 14.38 -5.43
C GLU A 162 -5.00 14.58 -5.19
N SER A 163 -5.73 13.49 -4.93
CA SER A 163 -7.16 13.56 -4.66
C SER A 163 -7.49 14.13 -3.28
N SER A 164 -8.67 14.74 -3.17
CA SER A 164 -9.24 15.21 -1.89
C SER A 164 -9.79 14.08 -1.00
N LEU A 165 -9.45 12.81 -1.28
CA LEU A 165 -9.90 11.67 -0.49
C LEU A 165 -9.41 11.77 0.97
N PRO A 166 -10.30 11.63 1.97
CA PRO A 166 -9.92 11.72 3.39
C PRO A 166 -9.00 10.57 3.84
N CYS A 167 -8.96 9.47 3.07
CA CYS A 167 -8.21 8.25 3.41
C CYS A 167 -7.00 8.00 2.50
N ARG A 168 -6.49 9.00 1.75
CA ARG A 168 -5.40 8.83 0.78
C ARG A 168 -4.15 8.11 1.34
N LEU A 169 -3.68 8.51 2.52
CA LEU A 169 -2.53 7.88 3.18
C LEU A 169 -2.83 6.44 3.62
N ILE A 170 -4.06 6.16 4.07
CA ILE A 170 -4.51 4.82 4.45
C ILE A 170 -4.52 3.91 3.22
N VAL A 171 -5.02 4.40 2.08
CA VAL A 171 -5.04 3.65 0.82
C VAL A 171 -3.62 3.32 0.38
N ILE A 172 -2.72 4.32 0.34
CA ILE A 172 -1.32 4.12 -0.07
C ILE A 172 -0.61 3.14 0.88
N ASN A 173 -0.76 3.29 2.20
CA ASN A 173 -0.14 2.40 3.18
C ASN A 173 -0.65 0.96 3.09
N ARG A 174 -1.96 0.75 2.86
CA ARG A 174 -2.52 -0.58 2.65
C ARG A 174 -2.05 -1.21 1.35
N THR A 175 -1.92 -0.42 0.28
CA THR A 175 -1.32 -0.89 -0.96
C THR A 175 0.13 -1.32 -0.73
N ILE A 176 0.94 -0.50 -0.06
CA ILE A 176 2.32 -0.85 0.27
C ILE A 176 2.40 -2.15 1.07
N LEU A 177 1.54 -2.31 2.08
CA LEU A 177 1.48 -3.53 2.88
C LEU A 177 1.10 -4.74 2.03
N ALA A 178 0.12 -4.61 1.12
CA ALA A 178 -0.34 -5.73 0.29
C ALA A 178 0.74 -6.17 -0.72
N PHE A 179 1.46 -5.22 -1.30
CA PHE A 179 2.60 -5.50 -2.17
C PHE A 179 3.79 -6.08 -1.40
N ALA A 180 3.99 -5.66 -0.14
CA ALA A 180 4.97 -6.25 0.75
C ALA A 180 4.64 -7.72 1.09
N GLU A 181 3.40 -8.02 1.51
CA GLU A 181 2.96 -9.40 1.75
C GLU A 181 3.03 -10.27 0.49
N SER A 182 2.81 -9.67 -0.69
CA SER A 182 2.96 -10.33 -1.99
C SER A 182 4.42 -10.38 -2.48
N ARG A 183 5.39 -9.98 -1.66
CA ARG A 183 6.85 -10.02 -1.94
C ARG A 183 7.29 -9.21 -3.17
N GLN A 184 6.56 -8.16 -3.53
CA GLN A 184 6.84 -7.32 -4.70
C GLN A 184 7.65 -6.07 -4.34
N ILE A 185 8.91 -6.30 -4.00
CA ILE A 185 9.74 -5.34 -3.27
C ILE A 185 10.18 -4.17 -4.12
N VAL A 186 10.56 -4.45 -5.37
CA VAL A 186 10.91 -3.43 -6.36
C VAL A 186 9.76 -2.42 -6.46
N LYS A 187 8.51 -2.90 -6.49
CA LYS A 187 7.33 -2.04 -6.57
C LYS A 187 7.12 -1.23 -5.30
N VAL A 188 7.29 -1.85 -4.12
CA VAL A 188 7.20 -1.12 -2.84
C VAL A 188 8.25 -0.01 -2.77
N LEU A 189 9.50 -0.28 -3.18
CA LEU A 189 10.57 0.70 -3.22
C LEU A 189 10.28 1.83 -4.21
N MET A 190 9.76 1.51 -5.40
CA MET A 190 9.35 2.52 -6.39
C MET A 190 8.24 3.41 -5.85
N ILE A 191 7.22 2.84 -5.19
CA ILE A 191 6.15 3.63 -4.54
C ILE A 191 6.75 4.58 -3.50
N LEU A 192 7.66 4.11 -2.66
CA LEU A 192 8.29 4.93 -1.63
C LEU A 192 9.18 6.04 -2.16
N GLU A 193 9.89 5.79 -3.26
CA GLU A 193 10.70 6.81 -3.92
C GLU A 193 9.80 7.92 -4.47
N GLU A 194 8.71 7.55 -5.13
CA GLU A 194 7.72 8.50 -5.68
C GLU A 194 6.93 9.23 -4.60
N MET A 195 6.64 8.59 -3.46
CA MET A 195 5.98 9.22 -2.31
C MET A 195 6.78 10.42 -1.74
N LYS A 196 8.07 10.58 -2.09
CA LYS A 196 8.84 11.78 -1.72
C LYS A 196 8.35 13.03 -2.44
N GLU A 197 7.84 12.87 -3.65
CA GLU A 197 7.35 13.94 -4.53
C GLU A 197 5.84 14.15 -4.42
N TRP A 198 5.11 13.20 -3.82
CA TRP A 198 3.67 13.31 -3.58
C TRP A 198 3.37 14.20 -2.36
N GLU A 199 2.14 14.75 -2.31
CA GLU A 199 1.68 15.52 -1.14
C GLU A 199 1.59 14.69 0.14
N CYS A 200 1.51 13.35 0.00
CA CYS A 200 1.44 12.40 1.10
C CYS A 200 2.82 11.83 1.43
N LYS A 201 3.43 12.31 2.52
CA LYS A 201 4.72 11.80 2.99
C LYS A 201 4.57 10.43 3.66
N PRO A 202 5.55 9.52 3.50
CA PRO A 202 5.56 8.24 4.23
C PRO A 202 5.52 8.45 5.74
N ASP A 203 4.75 7.62 6.44
CA ASP A 203 4.60 7.64 7.89
C ASP A 203 5.22 6.39 8.54
N VAL A 204 5.09 6.29 9.86
CA VAL A 204 5.63 5.16 10.64
C VAL A 204 5.07 3.82 10.16
N ILE A 205 3.80 3.79 9.73
CA ILE A 205 3.16 2.56 9.23
C ILE A 205 3.82 2.15 7.92
N THR A 206 4.06 3.09 7.01
CA THR A 206 4.76 2.83 5.75
C THR A 206 6.12 2.17 5.98
N TYR A 207 6.89 2.71 6.94
CA TYR A 207 8.21 2.19 7.27
C TYR A 207 8.17 0.85 8.04
N ASN A 208 7.16 0.62 8.89
CA ASN A 208 6.97 -0.69 9.52
C ASN A 208 6.66 -1.79 8.50
N SER A 209 5.87 -1.50 7.47
CA SER A 209 5.62 -2.43 6.37
C SER A 209 6.91 -2.78 5.63
N MET A 210 7.82 -1.81 5.46
CA MET A 210 9.15 -2.07 4.89
C MET A 210 10.02 -2.97 5.76
N LEU A 211 9.96 -2.83 7.08
CA LEU A 211 10.69 -3.71 7.99
C LEU A 211 10.20 -5.15 7.90
N SER A 212 8.88 -5.34 7.91
CA SER A 212 8.25 -6.65 7.72
C SER A 212 8.73 -7.32 6.41
N LEU A 213 8.84 -6.51 5.35
CA LEU A 213 9.34 -6.94 4.05
C LEU A 213 10.82 -7.35 4.09
N LEU A 214 11.69 -6.53 4.70
CA LEU A 214 13.11 -6.86 4.87
C LEU A 214 13.32 -8.12 5.72
N SER A 215 12.54 -8.28 6.80
CA SER A 215 12.62 -9.48 7.64
C SER A 215 12.17 -10.75 6.91
N SER A 216 11.14 -10.67 6.07
CA SER A 216 10.65 -11.82 5.30
C SER A 216 11.57 -12.20 4.14
N MET A 217 12.32 -11.24 3.59
CA MET A 217 13.38 -11.50 2.59
C MET A 217 14.48 -12.40 3.11
N LYS A 218 14.87 -12.21 4.37
CA LYS A 218 15.88 -13.02 5.06
C LYS A 218 15.52 -14.51 5.10
N GLU A 219 14.24 -14.84 5.21
CA GLU A 219 13.80 -16.22 5.44
C GLU A 219 13.66 -17.04 4.16
N VAL A 220 13.48 -16.41 2.98
CA VAL A 220 12.97 -17.14 1.81
C VAL A 220 13.78 -16.94 0.53
N CYS A 221 14.60 -15.90 0.39
CA CYS A 221 15.32 -15.67 -0.86
C CYS A 221 16.73 -15.11 -0.65
N ASP A 222 17.70 -15.66 -1.37
CA ASP A 222 19.04 -15.10 -1.63
C ASP A 222 18.96 -13.90 -2.59
N VAL A 223 17.95 -13.03 -2.41
CA VAL A 223 17.83 -11.81 -3.20
C VAL A 223 18.75 -10.78 -2.57
N SER A 224 19.80 -10.41 -3.30
CA SER A 224 20.79 -9.43 -2.86
C SER A 224 20.13 -8.07 -2.63
N LEU A 225 19.79 -7.77 -1.38
CA LEU A 225 19.50 -6.40 -0.96
C LEU A 225 20.72 -5.55 -1.32
N ASN A 226 20.47 -4.34 -1.82
CA ASN A 226 21.54 -3.43 -2.19
C ASN A 226 21.56 -2.23 -1.25
N ILE A 227 22.67 -1.49 -1.33
CA ILE A 227 22.91 -0.30 -0.52
C ILE A 227 21.86 0.81 -0.74
N ILE A 228 21.18 0.85 -1.89
CA ILE A 228 20.07 1.79 -2.15
C ILE A 228 18.89 1.44 -1.24
N THR A 229 18.53 0.16 -1.16
CA THR A 229 17.41 -0.34 -0.37
C THR A 229 17.60 -0.03 1.12
N TYR A 230 18.76 -0.39 1.68
CA TYR A 230 19.07 -0.09 3.09
C TYR A 230 19.08 1.40 3.37
N ASN A 231 19.68 2.23 2.51
CA ASN A 231 19.71 3.69 2.72
C ASN A 231 18.33 4.32 2.69
N THR A 232 17.44 3.86 1.81
CA THR A 232 16.06 4.34 1.75
C THR A 232 15.32 4.02 3.05
N VAL A 233 15.43 2.79 3.55
CA VAL A 233 14.76 2.39 4.80
C VAL A 233 15.39 3.05 6.03
N LEU A 234 16.72 3.13 6.11
CA LEU A 234 17.44 3.83 7.19
C LEU A 234 17.05 5.30 7.30
N ASN A 235 17.05 6.03 6.18
CA ASN A 235 16.63 7.43 6.17
C ASN A 235 15.15 7.57 6.55
N GLY A 236 14.34 6.59 6.16
CA GLY A 236 12.95 6.46 6.55
C GLY A 236 12.75 6.34 8.06
N MET A 237 13.38 5.35 8.68
CA MET A 237 13.35 5.13 10.14
C MET A 237 13.83 6.35 10.92
N ARG A 238 14.90 6.99 10.44
CA ARG A 238 15.44 8.21 11.04
C ARG A 238 14.42 9.35 11.02
N LYS A 239 13.71 9.56 9.91
CA LYS A 239 12.64 10.56 9.79
C LYS A 239 11.43 10.21 10.65
N ALA A 240 11.11 8.92 10.77
CA ALA A 240 10.05 8.38 11.62
C ALA A 240 10.41 8.35 13.11
N CYS A 241 11.60 8.85 13.50
CA CYS A 241 12.12 8.82 14.87
C CYS A 241 12.23 7.40 15.49
N ARG A 242 12.30 6.35 14.65
CA ARG A 242 12.53 4.96 15.05
C ARG A 242 14.03 4.67 15.15
N PHE A 243 14.68 5.36 16.07
CA PHE A 243 16.14 5.30 16.23
C PHE A 243 16.64 3.91 16.67
N ASP A 244 15.80 3.17 17.40
CA ASP A 244 15.98 1.76 17.75
C ASP A 244 16.22 0.90 16.52
N MET A 245 15.39 1.08 15.48
CA MET A 245 15.45 0.29 14.25
C MET A 245 16.61 0.69 13.34
N CYS A 246 17.07 1.95 13.38
CA CYS A 246 18.19 2.40 12.54
C CYS A 246 19.47 1.60 12.81
N LEU A 247 19.78 1.33 14.08
CA LEU A 247 20.97 0.56 14.44
C LEU A 247 20.85 -0.90 14.00
N VAL A 248 19.68 -1.52 14.23
CA VAL A 248 19.40 -2.90 13.81
C VAL A 248 19.58 -3.06 12.30
N LEU A 249 19.01 -2.15 11.50
CA LEU A 249 19.15 -2.16 10.05
C LEU A 249 20.59 -1.94 9.56
N TYR A 250 21.36 -1.12 10.28
CA TYR A 250 22.76 -0.90 9.96
C TYR A 250 23.59 -2.16 10.22
N GLU A 251 23.42 -2.78 11.38
CA GLU A 251 24.11 -4.03 11.73
C GLU A 251 23.75 -5.15 10.75
N GLU A 252 22.47 -5.24 10.36
CA GLU A 252 21.99 -6.16 9.34
C GLU A 252 22.65 -5.91 7.98
N MET A 253 22.70 -4.67 7.51
CA MET A 253 23.35 -4.29 6.26
C MET A 253 24.83 -4.74 6.23
N VAL A 254 25.56 -4.53 7.33
CA VAL A 254 26.95 -4.97 7.48
C VAL A 254 27.07 -6.50 7.50
N GLN A 255 26.16 -7.21 8.17
CA GLN A 255 26.12 -8.68 8.20
C GLN A 255 25.85 -9.29 6.81
N CYS A 256 25.04 -8.62 6.00
CA CYS A 256 24.79 -8.99 4.61
C CYS A 256 25.95 -8.65 3.66
N GLY A 257 27.09 -8.15 4.17
CA GLY A 257 28.26 -7.80 3.37
C GLY A 257 28.09 -6.53 2.53
N ILE A 258 27.07 -5.72 2.83
CA ILE A 258 26.82 -4.46 2.12
C ILE A 258 27.59 -3.35 2.85
N GLU A 259 28.53 -2.73 2.15
CA GLU A 259 29.36 -1.69 2.75
C GLU A 259 28.55 -0.42 3.02
N PRO A 260 28.56 0.13 4.24
CA PRO A 260 27.91 1.40 4.53
C PRO A 260 28.57 2.58 3.79
N ASP A 261 27.75 3.52 3.31
CA ASP A 261 28.24 4.76 2.70
C ASP A 261 27.91 5.99 3.56
N LEU A 262 28.23 7.18 3.02
CA LEU A 262 27.94 8.46 3.66
C LEU A 262 26.47 8.59 4.10
N LEU A 263 25.52 8.12 3.29
CA LEU A 263 24.10 8.18 3.61
C LEU A 263 23.77 7.25 4.80
N SER A 264 24.30 6.03 4.79
CA SER A 264 24.12 5.07 5.89
C SER A 264 24.66 5.62 7.21
N TYR A 265 25.92 6.08 7.22
CA TYR A 265 26.57 6.63 8.41
C TYR A 265 25.85 7.87 8.93
N THR A 266 25.52 8.81 8.03
CA THR A 266 24.80 10.03 8.42
C THR A 266 23.47 9.67 9.07
N ALA A 267 22.73 8.70 8.52
CA ALA A 267 21.44 8.33 9.04
C ALA A 267 21.52 7.70 10.44
N VAL A 268 22.47 6.79 10.63
CA VAL A 268 22.62 6.03 11.88
C VAL A 268 23.24 6.89 12.98
N ILE A 269 24.28 7.68 12.67
CA ILE A 269 24.90 8.59 13.66
C ILE A 269 23.90 9.66 14.13
N ASP A 270 23.11 10.25 13.22
CA ASP A 270 22.02 11.16 13.59
C ASP A 270 20.99 10.47 14.50
N SER A 271 20.59 9.24 14.16
CA SER A 271 19.62 8.48 14.97
C SER A 271 20.14 8.18 16.38
N LEU A 272 21.39 7.72 16.51
CA LEU A 272 22.03 7.43 17.80
C LEU A 272 22.25 8.70 18.61
N GLY A 273 22.59 9.80 17.92
CA GLY A 273 22.74 11.11 18.52
C GLY A 273 21.44 11.60 19.17
N ARG A 274 20.33 11.42 18.45
CA ARG A 274 18.98 11.79 18.92
C ARG A 274 18.41 10.83 19.96
N SER A 275 18.81 9.56 19.97
CA SER A 275 18.42 8.58 20.99
C SER A 275 19.28 8.64 22.27
N GLY A 276 20.33 9.48 22.29
CA GLY A 276 21.24 9.62 23.42
C GLY A 276 22.28 8.50 23.56
N ASN A 277 22.45 7.66 22.53
CA ASN A 277 23.46 6.60 22.53
C ASN A 277 24.82 7.14 22.03
N THR A 278 25.41 8.04 22.82
CA THR A 278 26.65 8.77 22.50
C THR A 278 27.82 7.83 22.18
N LYS A 279 27.95 6.74 22.93
CA LYS A 279 29.06 5.78 22.76
C LYS A 279 28.99 5.04 21.42
N ALA A 280 27.80 4.67 20.95
CA ALA A 280 27.65 4.06 19.64
C ALA A 280 27.87 5.08 18.51
N ALA A 281 27.35 6.31 18.68
CA ALA A 281 27.52 7.38 17.70
C ALA A 281 28.99 7.73 17.45
N LEU A 282 29.80 7.86 18.51
CA LEU A 282 31.24 8.12 18.41
C LEU A 282 31.99 6.95 17.74
N ARG A 283 31.66 5.71 18.09
CA ARG A 283 32.28 4.53 17.47
C ARG A 283 32.05 4.49 15.96
N LEU A 284 30.82 4.74 15.51
CA LEU A 284 30.50 4.78 14.08
C LEU A 284 31.14 5.98 13.37
N PHE A 285 31.32 7.10 14.07
CA PHE A 285 32.04 8.25 13.53
C PHE A 285 33.53 7.95 13.32
N ASP A 286 34.18 7.29 14.27
CA ASP A 286 35.57 6.87 14.13
C ASP A 286 35.71 5.81 13.02
N GLU A 287 34.78 4.86 12.93
CA GLU A 287 34.74 3.88 11.84
C GLU A 287 34.58 4.56 10.46
N MET A 288 33.67 5.52 10.34
CA MET A 288 33.46 6.31 9.13
C MET A 288 34.77 6.98 8.65
N LYS A 289 35.52 7.58 9.59
CA LYS A 289 36.83 8.19 9.32
C LYS A 289 37.90 7.15 8.94
N GLN A 290 37.93 6.00 9.61
CA GLN A 290 38.86 4.91 9.29
C GLN A 290 38.62 4.32 7.90
N ARG A 291 37.37 4.33 7.43
CA ARG A 291 37.00 3.93 6.06
C ARG A 291 37.20 5.05 5.03
N GLU A 292 37.83 6.16 5.40
CA GLU A 292 38.07 7.33 4.55
C GLU A 292 36.79 7.97 3.97
N ILE A 293 35.65 7.76 4.63
CA ILE A 293 34.39 8.38 4.24
C ILE A 293 34.32 9.76 4.90
N ARG A 294 34.39 10.81 4.09
CA ARG A 294 34.34 12.21 4.54
C ARG A 294 33.07 12.50 5.33
N PRO A 295 33.15 12.90 6.62
CA PRO A 295 31.97 13.29 7.38
C PRO A 295 31.32 14.55 6.81
N SER A 296 29.99 14.64 6.91
CA SER A 296 29.27 15.86 6.57
C SER A 296 29.09 16.75 7.79
N VAL A 297 28.76 18.03 7.57
CA VAL A 297 28.36 18.97 8.64
C VAL A 297 27.19 18.41 9.46
N TYR A 298 26.30 17.61 8.85
CA TYR A 298 25.18 16.98 9.56
C TYR A 298 25.65 15.96 10.60
N VAL A 299 26.68 15.16 10.27
CA VAL A 299 27.28 14.18 11.19
C VAL A 299 27.90 14.89 12.39
N TYR A 300 28.72 15.92 12.14
CA TYR A 300 29.33 16.72 13.21
C TYR A 300 28.29 17.37 14.11
N ARG A 301 27.24 17.97 13.54
CA ARG A 301 26.15 18.58 14.32
C ARG A 301 25.44 17.55 15.20
N ALA A 302 25.09 16.39 14.65
CA ALA A 302 24.45 15.32 15.41
C ALA A 302 25.31 14.87 16.61
N LEU A 303 26.63 14.73 16.42
CA LEU A 303 27.57 14.34 17.48
C LEU A 303 27.71 15.43 18.55
N ILE A 304 27.87 16.68 18.15
CA ILE A 304 27.99 17.81 19.09
C ILE A 304 26.72 17.93 19.94
N ASP A 305 25.55 17.82 19.34
CA ASP A 305 24.28 17.86 20.05
C ASP A 305 24.10 16.66 20.98
N CYS A 306 24.52 15.47 20.56
CA CYS A 306 24.52 14.27 21.39
C CYS A 306 25.43 14.42 22.62
N LEU A 307 26.68 14.86 22.42
CA LEU A 307 27.67 15.05 23.48
C LEU A 307 27.24 16.12 24.50
N LYS A 308 26.62 17.20 24.03
CA LYS A 308 26.02 18.22 24.91
C LYS A 308 24.91 17.62 25.77
N LYS A 309 24.05 16.79 25.19
CA LYS A 309 22.95 16.12 25.92
C LYS A 309 23.44 15.08 26.93
N SER A 310 24.57 14.42 26.66
CA SER A 310 25.19 13.47 27.60
C SER A 310 26.08 14.15 28.66
N GLY A 311 26.23 15.48 28.64
CA GLY A 311 27.06 16.23 29.58
C GLY A 311 28.57 16.17 29.29
N GLU A 312 28.98 15.58 28.17
CA GLU A 312 30.38 15.46 27.74
C GLU A 312 30.86 16.74 27.02
N PHE A 313 30.74 17.90 27.68
CA PHE A 313 31.00 19.22 27.07
C PHE A 313 32.42 19.38 26.52
N GLN A 314 33.44 18.83 27.18
CA GLN A 314 34.82 18.90 26.70
C GLN A 314 34.99 18.20 25.35
N ARG A 315 34.36 17.02 25.18
CA ARG A 315 34.37 16.30 23.91
C ARG A 315 33.55 17.02 22.85
N ALA A 316 32.42 17.63 23.23
CA ALA A 316 31.64 18.46 22.31
C ALA A 316 32.47 19.64 21.77
N LEU A 317 33.31 20.26 22.60
CA LEU A 317 34.25 21.30 22.19
C LEU A 317 35.33 20.75 21.25
N GLN A 318 35.94 19.62 21.58
CA GLN A 318 36.93 18.96 20.72
C GLN A 318 36.38 18.68 19.32
N VAL A 319 35.18 18.07 19.23
CA VAL A 319 34.51 17.78 17.96
C VAL A 319 34.12 19.07 17.22
N SER A 320 33.73 20.12 17.95
CA SER A 320 33.45 21.43 17.37
C SER A 320 34.70 22.10 16.80
N ASP A 321 35.85 21.97 17.46
CA ASP A 321 37.10 22.54 17.00
C ASP A 321 37.69 21.71 15.84
N GLU A 322 37.52 20.38 15.85
CA GLU A 322 37.78 19.52 14.68
C GLU A 322 36.97 20.01 13.48
N LEU A 323 35.67 20.27 13.61
CA LEU A 323 34.84 20.81 12.53
C LEU A 323 35.33 22.17 12.01
N LYS A 324 35.76 23.09 12.89
CA LYS A 324 36.26 24.42 12.48
C LYS A 324 37.60 24.34 11.74
N ASN A 325 38.46 23.40 12.14
CA ASN A 325 39.78 23.21 11.57
C ASN A 325 39.73 22.33 10.31
N THR A 326 38.63 21.62 10.07
CA THR A 326 38.42 20.82 8.86
C THR A 326 38.12 21.74 7.68
N SER A 327 38.89 21.62 6.59
CA SER A 327 38.65 22.41 5.39
C SER A 327 37.32 22.01 4.73
N THR A 328 36.68 22.94 4.02
CA THR A 328 35.41 22.67 3.32
C THR A 328 35.52 21.55 2.26
N LEU A 329 36.74 21.26 1.78
CA LEU A 329 37.05 20.16 0.86
C LEU A 329 37.05 18.77 1.53
N ASP A 330 37.32 18.71 2.83
CA ASP A 330 37.38 17.47 3.60
C ASP A 330 36.02 17.08 4.19
N LEU A 331 35.03 17.97 4.08
CA LEU A 331 33.64 17.73 4.44
C LEU A 331 32.85 17.24 3.23
N ALA A 332 31.96 16.28 3.46
CA ALA A 332 30.99 15.89 2.43
C ALA A 332 29.94 16.99 2.23
N GLY A 333 29.83 17.46 0.98
CA GLY A 333 28.88 18.48 0.54
C GLY A 333 27.58 17.90 -0.05
N PRO A 334 26.61 18.75 -0.43
CA PRO A 334 25.31 18.31 -0.95
C PRO A 334 25.39 17.39 -2.18
N GLN A 335 26.43 17.50 -2.99
CA GLN A 335 26.62 16.65 -4.18
C GLN A 335 27.12 15.25 -3.80
N ASP A 336 27.86 15.09 -2.70
CA ASP A 336 28.33 13.79 -2.22
C ASP A 336 27.17 12.89 -1.73
N PHE A 337 26.01 13.49 -1.43
CA PHE A 337 24.77 12.77 -1.13
C PHE A 337 24.01 12.32 -2.38
N LYS A 338 24.30 12.88 -3.56
CA LYS A 338 23.70 12.46 -4.82
C LYS A 338 24.54 11.33 -5.41
N ARG A 339 24.03 10.11 -5.38
CA ARG A 339 24.68 9.00 -6.08
C ARG A 339 24.60 9.24 -7.58
N HIS A 340 25.75 9.52 -8.19
CA HIS A 340 25.94 9.19 -9.60
C HIS A 340 25.91 7.67 -9.72
N LEU A 341 25.01 7.11 -10.52
CA LEU A 341 25.18 5.74 -11.01
C LEU A 341 26.56 5.68 -11.66
N ARG A 342 27.57 5.18 -10.93
CA ARG A 342 28.81 4.80 -11.60
C ARG A 342 28.44 3.59 -12.44
N PRO A 343 28.63 3.62 -13.78
CA PRO A 343 28.56 2.38 -14.54
C PRO A 343 29.60 1.44 -13.94
N HIS A 344 29.17 0.24 -13.56
CA HIS A 344 30.07 -0.81 -13.12
C HIS A 344 31.09 -1.05 -14.25
N ILE A 345 32.32 -0.58 -14.06
CA ILE A 345 33.47 -1.09 -14.80
C ILE A 345 33.92 -2.32 -14.02
N ARG A 346 33.43 -3.48 -14.44
CA ARG A 346 34.25 -4.63 -14.85
C ARG A 346 33.37 -5.75 -15.38
#